data_AF-A0A397SFS0-F1
#
_entry.id   AF-A0A397SFS0-F1
#
_cell.length_a   1.000
_cell.length_b   1.000
_cell.length_c   1.000
_cell.angle_alpha   90.00
_cell.angle_beta   90.00
_cell.angle_gamma   90.00
#
_symmetry.space_group_name_H-M   'P 1'
#
loop_
_entity.id
_entity.type
_entity.pdbx_description
1 polymer ?
#
loop_
_entity_poly.entity_id
_entity_poly.type
_entity_poly.pdbx_seq_one_letter_code
_entity_poly.pdbx_strand_id
1 'polypeptide(L)'
;MKRNRDFKNLTEDQIIERISSDDYEGGNIGLPENSTLEERTKYKICKEILTYQQKNKLLLEQVAKKLIISEEELYDICRGKINDFSLPRLMFYLEKLVPNCELLIVDREKREGKWL
;
A
#
# COMPACT_ATOMS: atom_id res chain seq x y z
N MET A 1 10.26 -15.20 -3.64
CA MET A 1 8.97 -14.64 -3.22
C MET A 1 7.83 -15.63 -3.50
N LYS A 2 7.19 -16.17 -2.46
CA LYS A 2 6.10 -17.15 -2.58
C LYS A 2 4.82 -16.39 -2.99
N ARG A 3 4.43 -16.54 -4.26
CA ARG A 3 3.42 -15.73 -4.96
C ARG A 3 2.17 -16.57 -5.18
N ASN A 4 1.01 -16.10 -4.72
CA ASN A 4 -0.33 -16.53 -5.18
C ASN A 4 -0.67 -18.04 -5.11
N ARG A 5 0.22 -18.88 -4.57
CA ARG A 5 0.05 -20.32 -4.41
C ARG A 5 -0.23 -20.73 -2.97
N ASP A 6 -0.12 -19.79 -2.03
CA ASP A 6 -0.12 -20.10 -0.59
C ASP A 6 -1.50 -20.52 -0.07
N PHE A 7 -2.57 -20.16 -0.79
CA PHE A 7 -3.93 -20.57 -0.49
C PHE A 7 -4.52 -21.53 -1.52
N LYS A 8 -3.75 -21.88 -2.55
CA LYS A 8 -4.23 -22.77 -3.61
C LYS A 8 -4.39 -24.17 -3.01
N ASN A 9 -5.63 -24.67 -2.98
CA ASN A 9 -6.05 -25.94 -2.37
C ASN A 9 -6.22 -25.91 -0.83
N LEU A 10 -6.28 -24.73 -0.20
CA LEU A 10 -6.71 -24.64 1.21
C LEU A 10 -8.22 -24.50 1.31
N THR A 11 -8.80 -25.05 2.37
CA THR A 11 -10.18 -24.76 2.78
C THR A 11 -10.28 -23.36 3.37
N GLU A 12 -11.49 -22.83 3.51
CA GLU A 12 -11.73 -21.55 4.18
C GLU A 12 -11.14 -21.51 5.61
N ASP A 13 -11.37 -22.55 6.40
CA ASP A 13 -10.82 -22.66 7.77
C ASP A 13 -9.29 -22.60 7.79
N GLN A 14 -8.64 -23.29 6.85
CA GLN A 14 -7.18 -23.28 6.72
C GLN A 14 -6.64 -21.92 6.27
N ILE A 15 -7.40 -21.19 5.45
CA ILE A 15 -7.07 -19.81 5.07
C ILE A 15 -7.17 -18.92 6.31
N ILE A 16 -8.27 -19.00 7.07
CA ILE A 16 -8.51 -18.20 8.29
C ILE A 16 -7.42 -18.45 9.33
N GLU A 17 -7.13 -19.72 9.63
CA GLU A 17 -6.07 -20.11 10.58
C GLU A 17 -4.72 -19.52 10.16
N ARG A 18 -4.39 -19.62 8.87
CA ARG A 18 -3.12 -19.12 8.34
C ARG A 18 -3.00 -17.60 8.39
N ILE A 19 -4.04 -16.84 8.02
CA ILE A 19 -3.98 -15.37 8.06
C ILE A 19 -4.09 -14.81 9.48
N SER A 20 -4.60 -15.61 10.42
CA SER A 20 -4.69 -15.27 11.85
C SER A 20 -3.40 -15.59 12.61
N SER A 21 -2.45 -16.28 12.00
CA SER A 21 -1.14 -16.56 12.61
C SER A 21 -0.33 -15.28 12.79
N ASP A 22 0.32 -15.15 13.94
CA ASP A 22 1.26 -14.06 14.23
C ASP A 22 2.45 -14.02 13.24
N ASP A 23 2.78 -15.17 12.64
CA ASP A 23 3.85 -15.30 11.64
C ASP A 23 3.36 -15.03 10.20
N TYR A 24 2.11 -14.59 10.02
CA TYR A 24 1.57 -14.30 8.69
C TYR A 24 2.14 -13.00 8.12
N GLU A 25 3.20 -13.15 7.32
CA GLU A 25 3.83 -12.04 6.64
C GLU A 25 3.09 -11.58 5.37
N GLY A 26 1.79 -11.85 5.17
CA GLY A 26 1.07 -11.45 3.94
C GLY A 26 0.15 -10.23 4.09
N GLY A 27 -0.09 -9.78 5.33
CA GLY A 27 -1.06 -8.71 5.63
C GLY A 27 -0.58 -7.29 5.28
N ASN A 28 -1.51 -6.35 5.18
CA ASN A 28 -1.20 -4.92 5.08
C ASN A 28 -0.60 -4.43 6.40
N ILE A 29 0.43 -3.59 6.31
CA ILE A 29 1.08 -2.99 7.47
C ILE A 29 0.32 -1.72 7.84
N GLY A 30 -0.17 -1.66 9.06
CA GLY A 30 -0.84 -0.49 9.61
C GLY A 30 0.13 0.65 9.90
N LEU A 31 -0.39 1.88 9.90
CA LEU A 31 0.35 3.02 10.44
C LEU A 31 0.42 2.95 11.97
N PRO A 32 1.53 3.39 12.59
CA PRO A 32 1.56 3.59 14.04
C PRO A 32 0.58 4.70 14.46
N GLU A 33 0.07 4.61 15.69
CA GLU A 33 -0.93 5.53 16.24
C GLU A 33 -0.46 7.00 16.19
N ASN A 34 0.81 7.24 16.50
CA ASN A 34 1.46 8.56 16.46
C ASN A 34 2.23 8.82 15.15
N SER A 35 1.74 8.31 14.02
CA SER A 35 2.39 8.51 12.72
C SER A 35 2.59 9.98 12.36
N THR A 36 3.78 10.31 11.86
CA THR A 36 4.16 11.63 11.35
C THR A 36 3.41 12.00 10.07
N LEU A 37 3.46 13.27 9.67
CA LEU A 37 2.90 13.72 8.40
C LEU A 37 3.50 12.96 7.21
N GLU A 38 4.81 12.71 7.22
CA GLU A 38 5.49 11.99 6.14
C GLU A 38 4.99 10.54 6.05
N GLU A 39 4.95 9.81 7.17
CA GLU A 39 4.47 8.42 7.21
C GLU A 39 3.02 8.31 6.72
N ARG A 40 2.13 9.19 7.19
CA ARG A 40 0.74 9.23 6.72
C ARG A 40 0.65 9.51 5.22
N THR A 41 1.53 10.35 4.69
CA THR A 41 1.56 10.68 3.26
C THR A 41 2.05 9.50 2.43
N LYS A 42 3.19 8.89 2.82
CA LYS A 42 3.71 7.67 2.18
C LYS A 42 2.65 6.56 2.15
N TYR A 43 1.98 6.34 3.27
CA TYR A 43 0.97 5.31 3.40
C TYR A 43 -0.26 5.55 2.50
N LYS A 44 -0.70 6.81 2.38
CA LYS A 44 -1.75 7.17 1.42
C LYS A 44 -1.32 6.87 -0.01
N ILE A 45 -0.09 7.22 -0.39
CA ILE A 45 0.43 6.95 -1.72
C ILE A 45 0.49 5.43 -2.00
N CYS A 46 1.00 4.63 -1.06
CA CYS A 46 0.97 3.17 -1.14
C CYS A 46 -0.45 2.63 -1.41
N LYS A 47 -1.46 3.16 -0.70
CA LYS A 47 -2.86 2.77 -0.91
C LYS A 47 -3.41 3.19 -2.27
N GLU A 48 -3.02 4.35 -2.79
CA GLU A 48 -3.43 4.76 -4.14
C GLU A 48 -2.79 3.88 -5.22
N ILE A 49 -1.52 3.47 -5.06
CA ILE A 49 -0.85 2.52 -5.96
C ILE A 49 -1.57 1.15 -5.94
N LEU A 50 -1.90 0.64 -4.74
CA LEU A 50 -2.69 -0.58 -4.59
C LEU A 50 -4.08 -0.43 -5.24
N THR A 51 -4.75 0.69 -4.99
CA THR A 51 -6.08 0.98 -5.55
C THR A 51 -6.03 1.02 -7.07
N TYR A 52 -5.01 1.62 -7.67
CA TYR A 52 -4.78 1.58 -9.11
C TYR A 52 -4.65 0.14 -9.61
N GLN A 53 -3.82 -0.69 -8.97
CA GLN A 53 -3.65 -2.09 -9.35
C GLN A 53 -4.99 -2.86 -9.32
N GLN A 54 -5.76 -2.70 -8.24
CA GLN A 54 -7.04 -3.38 -8.05
C GLN A 54 -8.13 -2.92 -9.02
N LYS A 55 -8.31 -1.59 -9.18
CA LYS A 55 -9.33 -1.02 -10.08
C LYS A 55 -9.10 -1.43 -11.52
N ASN A 56 -7.84 -1.54 -11.93
CA ASN A 56 -7.46 -1.97 -13.29
C ASN A 56 -7.33 -3.50 -13.42
N LYS A 57 -7.55 -4.28 -12.36
CA LYS A 57 -7.44 -5.74 -12.33
C LYS A 57 -6.10 -6.26 -12.87
N LEU A 58 -5.02 -5.52 -12.62
CA LEU A 58 -3.68 -5.84 -13.13
C LEU A 58 -2.98 -6.84 -12.21
N LEU A 59 -2.19 -7.74 -12.76
CA LEU A 59 -1.24 -8.52 -11.97
C LEU A 59 -0.11 -7.62 -11.46
N LEU A 60 0.50 -7.97 -10.32
CA LEU A 60 1.64 -7.24 -9.77
C LEU A 60 2.77 -7.09 -10.80
N GLU A 61 3.09 -8.16 -11.55
CA GLU A 61 4.08 -8.13 -12.63
C GLU A 61 3.81 -7.04 -13.67
N GLN A 62 2.54 -6.82 -14.03
CA GLN A 62 2.18 -5.83 -15.06
C GLN A 62 2.40 -4.40 -14.55
N VAL A 63 2.08 -4.13 -13.29
CA VAL A 63 2.29 -2.82 -12.66
C VAL A 63 3.79 -2.61 -12.39
N ALA A 64 4.50 -3.62 -11.93
CA ALA A 64 5.94 -3.56 -11.68
C ALA A 64 6.71 -3.24 -12.98
N LYS A 65 6.32 -3.85 -14.11
CA LYS A 65 6.86 -3.52 -15.44
C LYS A 65 6.59 -2.07 -15.84
N LYS A 66 5.39 -1.53 -15.58
CA LYS A 66 5.07 -0.12 -15.87
C LYS A 66 5.93 0.85 -15.06
N LEU A 67 6.25 0.48 -13.82
CA LEU A 67 7.08 1.28 -12.91
C LEU A 67 8.58 1.03 -13.05
N ILE A 68 8.98 -0.01 -13.79
CA ILE A 68 10.37 -0.44 -13.95
C ILE A 68 10.99 -0.79 -12.58
N ILE A 69 10.23 -1.54 -11.77
CA ILE A 69 10.66 -2.06 -10.46
C ILE A 69 10.44 -3.57 -10.39
N SER A 70 10.95 -4.22 -9.36
CA SER A 70 10.71 -5.65 -9.13
C SER A 70 9.27 -5.90 -8.64
N GLU A 71 8.75 -7.11 -8.86
CA GLU A 71 7.47 -7.52 -8.28
C GLU A 71 7.48 -7.49 -6.75
N GLU A 72 8.63 -7.79 -6.14
CA GLU A 72 8.83 -7.77 -4.70
C GLU A 72 8.75 -6.35 -4.13
N GLU A 73 9.41 -5.42 -4.80
CA GLU A 73 9.34 -4.01 -4.43
C GLU A 73 7.91 -3.48 -4.53
N LEU A 74 7.20 -3.79 -5.63
CA LEU A 74 5.80 -3.40 -5.76
C LEU A 74 4.91 -4.02 -4.68
N TYR A 75 5.14 -5.29 -4.34
CA TYR A 75 4.37 -5.96 -3.29
C TYR A 75 4.56 -5.29 -1.94
N ASP A 76 5.80 -4.92 -1.60
CA ASP A 76 6.11 -4.19 -0.38
C ASP A 76 5.46 -2.79 -0.34
N ILE A 77 5.43 -2.09 -1.49
CA ILE A 77 4.66 -0.85 -1.65
C ILE A 77 3.16 -1.10 -1.40
N CYS A 78 2.59 -2.12 -2.05
CA CYS A 78 1.17 -2.46 -1.93
C CYS A 78 0.77 -2.88 -0.51
N ARG A 79 1.71 -3.40 0.28
CA ARG A 79 1.50 -3.73 1.70
C ARG A 79 1.70 -2.55 2.64
N GLY A 80 2.20 -1.42 2.15
CA GLY A 80 2.45 -0.24 2.97
C GLY A 80 3.71 -0.33 3.84
N LYS A 81 4.78 -1.01 3.38
CA LYS A 81 6.12 -0.98 4.03
C LYS A 81 6.79 0.39 3.87
N ILE A 82 6.18 1.43 4.42
CA ILE A 82 6.57 2.83 4.18
C ILE A 82 8.00 3.20 4.63
N ASN A 83 8.61 2.42 5.53
CA ASN A 83 9.97 2.67 6.03
C ASN A 83 11.04 2.35 5.00
N ASP A 84 10.73 1.49 4.02
CA ASP A 84 11.67 1.06 2.98
C ASP A 84 11.73 2.06 1.80
N PHE A 85 10.83 3.05 1.79
CA PHE A 85 10.66 3.97 0.66
C PHE A 85 10.71 5.44 1.10
N SER A 86 11.37 6.27 0.29
CA SER A 86 11.32 7.72 0.44
C SER A 86 10.04 8.30 -0.16
N LEU A 87 9.57 9.43 0.38
CA LEU A 87 8.37 10.08 -0.13
C LEU A 87 8.50 10.49 -1.62
N PRO A 88 9.61 11.10 -2.08
CA PRO A 88 9.78 11.44 -3.50
C PRO A 88 9.71 10.21 -4.43
N ARG A 89 10.26 9.07 -4.00
CA ARG A 89 10.22 7.82 -4.78
C ARG A 89 8.80 7.32 -4.95
N LEU A 90 8.00 7.32 -3.88
CA LEU A 90 6.59 6.94 -3.94
C LEU A 90 5.76 7.91 -4.80
N MET A 91 6.01 9.21 -4.69
CA MET A 91 5.34 10.21 -5.53
C MET A 91 5.64 9.98 -7.02
N PHE A 92 6.90 9.72 -7.36
CA PHE A 92 7.29 9.39 -8.73
C PHE A 92 6.54 8.15 -9.27
N TYR A 93 6.41 7.09 -8.46
CA TYR A 93 5.65 5.91 -8.86
C TYR A 93 4.16 6.21 -9.04
N LEU A 94 3.55 6.98 -8.14
CA LEU A 94 2.15 7.35 -8.26
C LEU A 94 1.90 8.18 -9.53
N GLU A 95 2.74 9.18 -9.80
CA GLU A 95 2.64 10.02 -11.00
C GLU A 95 2.73 9.20 -12.29
N LYS A 96 3.59 8.17 -12.33
CA LYS A 96 3.68 7.26 -13.49
C LYS A 96 2.40 6.45 -13.74
N LEU A 97 1.65 6.12 -12.68
CA LEU A 97 0.40 5.38 -12.79
C LEU A 97 -0.81 6.29 -12.98
N VAL A 98 -0.77 7.49 -12.40
CA VAL A 98 -1.86 8.47 -12.35
C VAL A 98 -1.31 9.87 -12.68
N PRO A 99 -1.06 10.20 -13.96
CA PRO A 99 -0.29 11.39 -14.38
C PRO A 99 -0.88 12.76 -14.00
N ASN A 100 -2.14 12.80 -13.54
CA ASN A 100 -2.84 14.03 -13.18
C ASN A 100 -3.35 13.99 -11.72
N CYS A 101 -2.72 13.20 -10.86
CA CYS A 101 -3.08 13.18 -9.45
C CYS A 101 -2.51 14.39 -8.70
N GLU A 102 -3.23 14.85 -7.68
CA GLU A 102 -2.78 15.89 -6.76
C GLU A 102 -2.83 15.38 -5.32
N LEU A 103 -1.85 15.80 -4.51
CA LEU A 103 -1.83 15.50 -3.08
C LEU A 103 -2.49 16.65 -2.31
N LEU A 104 -3.61 16.35 -1.65
CA LEU A 104 -4.30 17.31 -0.79
C LEU A 104 -3.79 17.23 0.66
N ILE A 105 -3.33 18.37 1.18
CA ILE A 105 -3.00 18.54 2.60
C ILE A 105 -4.28 18.96 3.33
N VAL A 106 -4.65 18.19 4.36
CA VAL A 106 -5.87 18.42 5.14
C VAL A 106 -5.50 18.50 6.62
N ASP A 107 -5.84 19.63 7.23
CA ASP A 107 -5.86 19.80 8.68
C ASP A 107 -7.21 19.28 9.22
N ARG A 108 -7.18 18.19 10.01
CA ARG A 108 -8.40 17.58 10.54
C ARG A 108 -8.90 18.29 11.81
N GLU A 109 -8.04 18.98 12.54
CA GLU A 109 -8.43 19.70 13.75
C GLU A 109 -9.23 20.97 13.40
N LYS A 110 -8.90 21.61 12.27
CA LYS A 110 -9.69 22.74 11.74
C LYS A 110 -11.05 22.36 11.16
N ARG A 111 -11.31 21.07 10.89
CA ARG A 111 -12.60 20.60 10.36
C ARG A 111 -13.67 20.42 11.44
N GLU A 112 -13.29 20.35 12.71
CA GLU A 112 -14.23 20.17 13.83
C GLU A 112 -14.62 21.49 14.53
N GLY A 113 -14.27 22.65 13.96
CA GLY A 113 -14.84 23.93 14.38
C GLY A 113 -14.67 24.25 15.87
N LYS A 114 -13.48 24.03 16.44
CA LYS A 114 -13.09 24.75 17.66
C LYS A 114 -12.56 26.12 17.25
N TRP A 115 -13.48 27.07 17.13
CA TRP A 115 -13.16 28.47 17.29
C TRP A 115 -12.79 28.66 18.77
N LEU A 116 -11.51 28.86 19.05
CA LEU A 116 -11.07 29.42 20.34
C LEU A 116 -11.49 30.89 20.41
#